data_AF-A0A2G2ZN41-F1
#
_entry.id   AF-A0A2G2ZN41-F1
#
_cell.length_a   1.000
_cell.length_b   1.000
_cell.length_c   1.000
_cell.angle_alpha   90.00
_cell.angle_beta   90.00
_cell.angle_gamma   90.00
#
_symmetry.space_group_name_H-M   'P 1'
#
loop_
_entity.id
_entity.type
_entity.pdbx_description
1 polymer ?
#
loop_
_entity_poly.entity_id
_entity_poly.type
_entity_poly.pdbx_seq_one_letter_code
_entity_poly.pdbx_strand_id
1 'polypeptide(L)'
;YILVLFLPLKLIFLVQCSHNNSLTKSLEVILHEHAFKSLVHQHTGSLYNASVPSSLAGIKFSSVKLRSRTLCEKGANFSGFSIPPRIILVPYVKRINIWHNDLGNLSSHYFNIAGYNVLTSVIGFIVYDAPLP
;
A
#
# COMPACT_ATOMS: atom_id res chain seq x y z
N TYR A 1 -41.57 18.82 -18.46
CA TYR A 1 -41.25 17.95 -17.31
C TYR A 1 -39.93 17.24 -17.57
N ILE A 2 -38.83 17.97 -17.45
CA ILE A 2 -37.46 17.46 -17.45
C ILE A 2 -36.76 18.16 -16.28
N LEU A 3 -35.77 17.48 -15.71
CA LEU A 3 -34.81 17.93 -14.69
C LEU A 3 -35.32 17.88 -13.24
N VAL A 4 -34.89 16.84 -12.54
CA VAL A 4 -33.83 16.86 -11.51
C VAL A 4 -34.13 15.73 -10.54
N LEU A 5 -33.47 14.58 -10.70
CA LEU A 5 -33.34 13.64 -9.58
C LEU A 5 -32.19 12.64 -9.80
N PHE A 6 -30.94 13.10 -9.87
CA PHE A 6 -29.80 12.19 -9.72
C PHE A 6 -28.57 12.93 -9.22
N LEU A 7 -28.53 13.24 -7.92
CA LEU A 7 -27.26 13.42 -7.22
C LEU A 7 -27.44 13.28 -5.70
N PRO A 8 -27.38 12.08 -5.10
CA PRO A 8 -26.95 12.01 -3.72
C PRO A 8 -25.43 12.23 -3.69
N LEU A 9 -25.09 13.50 -3.46
CA LEU A 9 -23.89 14.01 -2.83
C LEU A 9 -23.01 12.91 -2.17
N LYS A 10 -22.02 12.39 -2.91
CA LYS A 10 -20.87 11.68 -2.30
C LYS A 10 -20.01 12.72 -1.58
N LEU A 11 -20.40 13.05 -0.35
CA LEU A 11 -19.53 13.80 0.54
C LEU A 11 -18.49 12.83 1.12
N ILE A 12 -17.41 12.59 0.37
CA ILE A 12 -16.21 11.99 0.94
C ILE A 12 -15.56 13.12 1.75
N PHE A 13 -15.85 13.17 3.05
CA PHE A 13 -15.07 14.03 3.95
C PHE A 13 -13.61 13.57 3.88
N LEU A 14 -12.75 14.39 3.26
CA LEU A 14 -11.31 14.28 3.45
C LEU A 14 -11.03 14.72 4.88
N VAL A 15 -11.00 13.76 5.81
CA VAL A 15 -10.46 13.98 7.14
C VAL A 15 -8.98 14.26 6.96
N GLN A 16 -8.60 15.53 7.09
CA GLN A 16 -7.20 15.93 7.06
C GLN A 16 -6.60 15.59 8.43
N CYS A 17 -6.11 14.36 8.56
CA CYS A 17 -5.35 13.94 9.72
C CYS A 17 -4.13 14.85 9.86
N SER A 18 -4.01 15.57 10.98
CA SER A 18 -2.77 16.25 11.36
C SER A 18 -1.72 15.18 11.62
N HIS A 19 -1.08 14.75 10.55
CA HIS A 19 -0.10 13.69 10.55
C HIS A 19 1.14 14.18 11.30
N ASN A 20 1.60 13.44 12.30
CA ASN A 20 2.93 13.65 12.87
C ASN A 20 3.98 13.30 11.80
N ASN A 21 4.19 14.23 10.87
CA ASN A 21 4.95 14.04 9.64
C ASN A 21 6.34 13.45 9.90
N SER A 22 6.96 13.77 11.04
CA SER A 22 8.28 13.26 11.37
C SER A 22 8.30 11.75 11.67
N LEU A 23 7.34 11.24 12.43
CA LEU A 23 7.31 9.83 12.84
C LEU A 23 6.99 8.92 11.66
N THR A 24 6.01 9.30 10.84
CA THR A 24 5.65 8.50 9.68
C THR A 24 6.69 8.58 8.57
N LYS A 25 7.34 9.74 8.37
CA LYS A 25 8.50 9.82 7.46
C LYS A 25 9.62 8.89 7.91
N SER A 26 9.90 8.84 9.22
CA SER A 26 10.89 7.90 9.76
C SER A 26 10.47 6.45 9.52
N LEU A 27 9.19 6.11 9.71
CA LEU A 27 8.66 4.78 9.41
C LEU A 27 8.81 4.44 7.92
N GLU A 28 8.44 5.36 7.04
CA GLU A 28 8.52 5.19 5.59
C GLU A 28 9.96 4.94 5.13
N VAL A 29 10.94 5.67 5.67
CA VAL A 29 12.37 5.46 5.39
C VAL A 29 12.83 4.06 5.81
N ILE A 30 12.46 3.61 7.02
CA ILE A 30 12.84 2.27 7.52
C ILE A 30 12.21 1.18 6.64
N LEU A 31 10.91 1.31 6.34
CA LEU A 31 10.22 0.34 5.49
C LEU A 31 10.82 0.31 4.08
N HIS A 32 11.14 1.48 3.52
CA HIS A 32 11.77 1.59 2.20
C HIS A 32 13.14 0.88 2.15
N GLU A 33 13.99 1.07 3.16
CA GLU A 33 15.30 0.42 3.23
C GLU A 33 15.16 -1.12 3.30
N HIS A 34 14.27 -1.61 4.16
CA HIS A 34 14.00 -3.05 4.27
C HIS A 34 13.39 -3.64 3.00
N ALA A 35 12.53 -2.87 2.33
CA ALA A 35 11.94 -3.27 1.07
C ALA A 35 13.00 -3.41 -0.02
N PHE A 36 13.88 -2.42 -0.14
CA PHE A 36 14.93 -2.43 -1.15
C PHE A 36 15.89 -3.62 -0.98
N LYS A 37 16.27 -3.93 0.28
CA LYS A 37 17.04 -5.13 0.62
C LYS A 37 16.33 -6.42 0.19
N SER A 38 15.00 -6.47 0.28
CA SER A 38 14.22 -7.64 -0.11
C SER A 38 14.10 -7.85 -1.62
N LEU A 39 14.37 -6.83 -2.46
CA LEU A 39 14.17 -6.89 -3.92
C LEU A 39 15.15 -7.81 -4.66
N VAL A 40 16.35 -8.03 -4.10
CA VAL A 40 17.48 -8.68 -4.79
C VAL A 40 17.16 -10.12 -5.24
N HIS A 41 16.26 -10.82 -4.54
CA HIS A 41 16.01 -12.26 -4.76
C HIS A 41 14.54 -12.61 -5.11
N GLN A 42 13.75 -11.66 -5.58
CA GLN A 42 12.31 -11.88 -5.78
C GLN A 42 11.99 -12.52 -7.13
N HIS A 43 11.26 -13.63 -7.10
CA HIS A 43 10.62 -14.20 -8.28
C HIS A 43 9.37 -13.39 -8.64
N THR A 44 9.03 -13.33 -9.92
CA THR A 44 7.84 -12.60 -10.38
C THR A 44 6.58 -13.42 -10.03
N GLY A 45 5.58 -12.77 -9.45
CA GLY A 45 4.30 -13.38 -9.08
C GLY A 45 4.22 -13.92 -7.65
N SER A 46 5.34 -13.97 -6.92
CA SER A 46 5.40 -14.50 -5.55
C SER A 46 5.37 -13.37 -4.52
N LEU A 47 4.56 -13.53 -3.48
CA LEU A 47 4.53 -12.64 -2.33
C LEU A 47 5.66 -12.99 -1.36
N TYR A 48 6.50 -12.01 -1.02
CA TYR A 48 7.60 -12.14 -0.09
C TYR A 48 7.32 -11.34 1.17
N ASN A 49 7.30 -12.00 2.32
CA ASN A 49 7.25 -11.33 3.61
C ASN A 49 8.65 -10.86 3.98
N ALA A 50 8.79 -9.56 4.25
CA ALA A 50 10.05 -8.96 4.64
C ALA A 50 10.16 -8.95 6.18
N SER A 51 11.35 -9.22 6.69
CA SER A 51 11.65 -9.07 8.10
C SER A 51 11.76 -7.58 8.44
N VAL A 52 11.05 -7.18 9.48
CA VAL A 52 11.01 -5.81 9.99
C VAL A 52 11.80 -5.77 11.31
N PRO A 53 12.48 -4.66 11.67
CA PRO A 53 13.18 -4.55 12.95
C PRO A 53 12.26 -4.84 14.15
N SER A 54 12.84 -5.31 15.25
CA SER A 54 12.11 -5.64 16.48
C SER A 54 11.30 -4.48 17.05
N SER A 55 11.74 -3.23 16.82
CA SER A 55 11.01 -2.01 17.20
C SER A 55 9.66 -1.83 16.48
N LEU A 56 9.46 -2.53 15.36
CA LEU A 56 8.26 -2.53 14.54
C LEU A 56 7.56 -3.90 14.57
N ALA A 57 7.82 -4.69 15.62
CA ALA A 57 7.16 -5.97 15.81
C ALA A 57 5.64 -5.79 15.82
N GLY A 58 4.95 -6.57 14.98
CA GLY A 58 3.50 -6.47 14.77
C GLY A 58 3.11 -5.80 13.45
N ILE A 59 4.02 -5.10 12.77
CA ILE A 59 3.81 -4.66 11.39
C ILE A 59 4.00 -5.86 10.46
N LYS A 60 3.03 -6.11 9.59
CA LYS A 60 3.19 -7.05 8.47
C LYS A 60 3.68 -6.28 7.27
N PHE A 61 4.85 -6.64 6.76
CA PHE A 61 5.41 -6.04 5.57
C PHE A 61 5.66 -7.11 4.50
N SER A 62 5.06 -6.92 3.33
CA SER A 62 5.15 -7.86 2.22
C SER A 62 5.44 -7.11 0.92
N SER A 63 6.08 -7.80 -0.01
CA SER A 63 6.42 -7.25 -1.31
C SER A 63 6.17 -8.27 -2.42
N VAL A 64 5.78 -7.80 -3.59
CA VAL A 64 5.57 -8.65 -4.75
C VAL A 64 5.97 -7.94 -6.03
N LYS A 65 6.69 -8.67 -6.89
CA LYS A 65 7.04 -8.24 -8.23
C LYS A 65 6.05 -8.81 -9.24
N LEU A 66 5.44 -7.94 -10.05
CA LEU A 66 4.43 -8.32 -11.05
C LEU A 66 4.79 -7.82 -12.44
N ARG A 67 4.37 -8.57 -13.45
CA ARG A 67 4.43 -8.12 -14.85
C ARG A 67 3.18 -7.30 -15.16
N SER A 68 3.36 -6.09 -15.64
CA SER A 68 2.26 -5.14 -15.87
C SER A 68 1.19 -5.69 -16.81
N ARG A 69 1.59 -6.32 -17.93
CA ARG A 69 0.65 -6.95 -18.85
C ARG A 69 -0.22 -8.00 -18.15
N THR A 70 0.40 -8.92 -17.41
CA THR A 70 -0.32 -9.98 -16.70
C THR A 70 -1.24 -9.39 -15.63
N LEU A 71 -0.78 -8.36 -14.91
CA LEU A 71 -1.57 -7.68 -13.90
C LEU A 71 -2.79 -6.98 -14.50
N CYS A 72 -2.62 -6.26 -15.61
CA CYS A 72 -3.73 -5.63 -16.31
C CYS A 72 -4.73 -6.65 -16.88
N GLU A 73 -4.26 -7.77 -17.44
CA GLU A 73 -5.12 -8.78 -18.06
C GLU A 73 -5.84 -9.67 -17.03
N LYS A 74 -5.12 -10.13 -16.00
CA LYS A 74 -5.57 -11.19 -15.08
C LYS A 74 -5.74 -10.73 -13.64
N GLY A 75 -5.28 -9.55 -13.27
CA GLY A 75 -5.23 -9.11 -11.88
C GLY A 75 -4.19 -9.89 -11.07
N ALA A 76 -4.32 -9.83 -9.75
CA ALA A 76 -3.53 -10.61 -8.81
C ALA A 76 -4.29 -10.84 -7.51
N ASN A 77 -4.09 -11.97 -6.85
CA ASN A 77 -4.73 -12.29 -5.58
C ASN A 77 -3.67 -12.76 -4.59
N PHE A 78 -3.56 -12.06 -3.46
CA PHE A 78 -2.62 -12.34 -2.37
C PHE A 78 -3.37 -12.40 -1.03
N SER A 79 -2.74 -12.98 -0.02
CA SER A 79 -3.35 -13.17 1.30
C SER A 79 -3.79 -11.89 2.01
N GLY A 80 -3.21 -10.73 1.66
CA GLY A 80 -3.57 -9.43 2.25
C GLY A 80 -4.34 -8.49 1.33
N PHE A 81 -4.30 -8.69 0.01
CA PHE A 81 -4.94 -7.80 -0.96
C PHE A 81 -5.17 -8.49 -2.29
N SER A 82 -6.18 -8.00 -3.02
CA SER A 82 -6.44 -8.43 -4.39
C SER A 82 -6.51 -7.23 -5.32
N ILE A 83 -5.99 -7.42 -6.53
CA ILE A 83 -6.05 -6.45 -7.62
C ILE A 83 -6.94 -7.07 -8.68
N PRO A 84 -8.08 -6.43 -9.03
CA PRO A 84 -8.98 -6.98 -10.02
C PRO A 84 -8.31 -7.03 -11.40
N PRO A 85 -8.77 -7.91 -12.30
CA PRO A 85 -8.38 -7.86 -13.70
C PRO A 85 -8.90 -6.60 -14.38
N ARG A 86 -8.37 -6.30 -15.58
CA ARG A 86 -8.77 -5.18 -16.45
C ARG A 86 -8.47 -3.79 -15.86
N ILE A 87 -7.38 -3.67 -15.11
CA ILE A 87 -6.86 -2.38 -14.65
C ILE A 87 -6.01 -1.70 -15.72
N ILE A 88 -5.86 -0.38 -15.59
CA ILE A 88 -4.96 0.43 -16.42
C ILE A 88 -3.81 0.90 -15.54
N LEU A 89 -2.57 0.65 -15.98
CA LEU A 89 -1.35 1.16 -15.34
C LEU A 89 -0.91 2.43 -16.06
N VAL A 90 -0.78 3.53 -15.31
CA VAL A 90 -0.33 4.83 -15.81
C VAL A 90 0.76 5.38 -14.87
N PRO A 91 1.98 5.63 -15.38
CA PRO A 91 2.48 5.28 -16.71
C PRO A 91 2.61 3.76 -16.89
N TYR A 92 2.58 3.29 -18.14
CA TYR A 92 2.82 1.88 -18.43
C TYR A 92 4.31 1.55 -18.26
N VAL A 93 4.61 0.65 -17.34
CA VAL A 93 5.95 0.09 -17.14
C VAL A 93 5.95 -1.41 -17.38
N LYS A 94 7.10 -2.06 -17.61
CA LYS A 94 7.15 -3.50 -17.96
C LYS A 94 6.84 -4.41 -16.76
N ARG A 95 7.33 -4.02 -15.58
CA ARG A 95 7.14 -4.72 -14.31
C ARG A 95 6.97 -3.69 -13.22
N ILE A 96 6.23 -4.05 -12.18
CA ILE A 96 6.07 -3.23 -10.98
C ILE A 96 6.43 -4.04 -9.75
N ASN A 97 6.94 -3.36 -8.74
CA ASN A 97 7.03 -3.88 -7.38
C ASN A 97 5.96 -3.19 -6.55
N ILE A 98 5.13 -3.99 -5.90
CA ILE A 98 4.13 -3.53 -4.95
C ILE A 98 4.62 -3.91 -3.56
N TRP A 99 4.70 -2.92 -2.68
CA TRP A 99 4.97 -3.10 -1.27
C TRP A 99 3.68 -2.85 -0.50
N HIS A 100 3.32 -3.80 0.34
CA HIS A 100 2.13 -3.79 1.16
C HIS A 100 2.57 -3.78 2.63
N ASN A 101 2.07 -2.82 3.40
CA ASN A 101 2.25 -2.77 4.83
C ASN A 101 0.89 -2.77 5.55
N ASP A 102 0.85 -3.44 6.70
CA ASP A 102 -0.28 -3.47 7.61
C ASP A 102 0.28 -3.20 9.01
N LEU A 103 -0.01 -2.02 9.56
CA LEU A 103 0.59 -1.53 10.81
C LEU A 103 0.04 -2.22 12.06
N GLY A 104 -1.05 -2.98 11.93
CA GLY A 104 -1.74 -3.63 13.03
C GLY A 104 -2.00 -2.66 14.20
N ASN A 105 -1.66 -3.11 15.40
CA ASN A 105 -1.85 -2.34 16.64
C ASN A 105 -0.98 -1.08 16.73
N LEU A 106 0.05 -0.94 15.89
CA LEU A 106 0.90 0.26 15.85
C LEU A 106 0.25 1.42 15.08
N SER A 107 -0.92 1.20 14.48
CA SER A 107 -1.63 2.21 13.70
C SER A 107 -1.95 3.47 14.50
N SER A 108 -2.42 3.34 15.74
CA SER A 108 -2.72 4.48 16.62
C SER A 108 -1.47 5.27 17.04
N HIS A 109 -0.31 4.61 17.06
CA HIS A 109 0.97 5.25 17.38
C HIS A 109 1.46 6.14 16.22
N TYR A 110 1.37 5.65 14.98
CA TYR A 110 1.83 6.39 13.80
C TYR A 110 0.80 7.36 13.22
N PHE A 111 -0.49 7.03 13.33
CA PHE A 111 -1.60 7.82 12.80
C PHE A 111 -2.47 8.39 13.92
N ASN A 112 -1.86 9.03 14.91
CA ASN A 112 -2.58 9.71 15.97
C ASN A 112 -3.22 11.01 15.43
N ILE A 113 -4.51 11.19 15.66
CA ILE A 113 -5.27 12.37 15.26
C ILE A 113 -5.84 12.98 16.55
N ALA A 114 -5.56 14.25 16.82
CA ALA A 114 -6.04 14.89 18.04
C ALA A 114 -7.58 14.80 18.15
N GLY A 115 -8.08 14.23 19.25
CA GLY A 115 -9.51 14.04 19.49
C GLY A 115 -10.14 12.79 18.86
N TYR A 116 -9.35 11.95 18.17
CA TYR A 116 -9.84 10.73 17.53
C TYR A 116 -8.90 9.54 17.75
N ASN A 117 -9.47 8.35 17.88
CA ASN A 117 -8.70 7.10 17.98
C ASN A 117 -8.84 6.27 16.70
N VAL A 118 -7.71 5.76 16.21
CA VAL A 118 -7.67 4.78 15.13
C VAL A 118 -8.08 3.41 15.68
N LEU A 119 -9.27 2.94 15.29
CA LEU A 119 -9.84 1.67 15.77
C LEU A 119 -9.41 0.45 14.95
N THR A 120 -8.90 0.68 13.74
CA THR A 120 -8.55 -0.37 12.79
C THR A 120 -7.12 -0.22 12.33
N SER A 121 -6.53 -1.31 11.84
CA SER A 121 -5.20 -1.22 11.25
C SER A 121 -5.17 -0.28 10.04
N VAL A 122 -4.12 0.51 9.92
CA VAL A 122 -3.79 1.31 8.73
C VAL A 122 -2.97 0.44 7.78
N ILE A 123 -3.47 0.34 6.55
CA ILE A 123 -2.85 -0.41 5.47
C ILE A 123 -2.30 0.59 4.46
N GLY A 124 -1.09 0.36 3.98
CA GLY A 124 -0.42 1.19 2.99
C GLY A 124 0.14 0.37 1.84
N PHE A 125 0.16 1.03 0.69
CA PHE A 125 0.71 0.50 -0.54
C PHE A 125 1.72 1.48 -1.11
N ILE A 126 2.85 0.95 -1.57
CA ILE A 126 3.78 1.72 -2.39
C ILE A 126 4.11 0.93 -3.64
N VAL A 127 4.07 1.60 -4.79
CA VAL A 127 4.25 0.97 -6.10
C VAL A 127 5.42 1.62 -6.81
N TYR A 128 6.37 0.81 -7.25
CA TYR A 128 7.56 1.24 -7.97
C TYR A 128 7.67 0.54 -9.31
N ASP A 129 8.32 1.19 -10.28
CA ASP A 129 8.85 0.50 -11.45
C ASP A 129 9.90 -0.52 -11.01
N ALA A 130 9.89 -1.69 -11.63
CA ALA A 130 10.83 -2.77 -11.39
C ALA A 130 11.60 -3.06 -12.68
N PRO A 131 12.54 -2.18 -13.09
CA PRO A 131 13.40 -2.44 -14.23
C PRO A 131 14.17 -3.75 -14.03
N LEU A 132 14.53 -4.40 -15.15
CA LEU A 132 15.40 -5.57 -15.11
C LEU A 132 16.72 -5.20 -14.38
N PRO A 133 17.28 -6.09 -13.54
CA PRO A 133 18.70 -6.00 -13.24
C PRO A 133 19.53 -6.25 -14.52
#